data_AF-A0A3M1IEJ1-F1
#
_entry.id   AF-A0A3M1IEJ1-F1
#
_cell.length_a   1.000
_cell.length_b   1.000
_cell.length_c   1.000
_cell.angle_alpha   90.00
_cell.angle_beta   90.00
_cell.angle_gamma   90.00
#
_symmetry.space_group_name_H-M   'P 1'
#
loop_
_entity.id
_entity.type
_entity.pdbx_description
1 polymer ?
#
loop_
_entity_poly.entity_id
_entity_poly.type
_entity_poly.pdbx_seq_one_letter_code
_entity_poly.pdbx_strand_id
1 'polypeptide(L)'
;IEPVLHKGVEIVPLEFLKTVLPDPGELGENYTGETSIGCRIRGIKDGKERTYYIWNNCSHQAAYDETGAQGVSYTTGVPAMTGAMMVLTGKWSGTGVKNVEEFDPDPFLEVLGEHGLPWQEEVDGDIEFS
;
A
#
# COMPACT_ATOMS: atom_id res chain seq x y z
N ILE A 1 9.34 -12.76 -23.97
CA ILE A 1 10.58 -13.43 -23.50
C ILE A 1 10.72 -14.67 -24.33
N GLU A 2 11.80 -14.80 -25.11
CA GLU A 2 11.98 -15.95 -26.00
C GLU A 2 12.47 -17.18 -25.21
N PRO A 3 11.98 -18.40 -25.54
CA PRO A 3 12.46 -19.62 -24.91
C PRO A 3 13.94 -19.89 -25.22
N VAL A 4 14.65 -20.49 -24.28
CA VAL A 4 16.03 -20.97 -24.45
C VAL A 4 16.07 -22.49 -24.45
N LEU A 5 16.85 -23.08 -25.34
CA LEU A 5 17.00 -24.54 -25.40
C LEU A 5 17.99 -25.00 -24.31
N HIS A 6 17.51 -25.80 -23.36
CA HIS A 6 18.33 -26.44 -22.32
C HIS A 6 18.16 -27.95 -22.39
N LYS A 7 19.24 -28.68 -22.71
CA LYS A 7 19.24 -30.15 -22.84
C LYS A 7 18.13 -30.71 -23.76
N GLY A 8 17.81 -29.98 -24.84
CA GLY A 8 16.78 -30.37 -25.81
C GLY A 8 15.35 -30.01 -25.41
N VAL A 9 15.15 -29.28 -24.31
CA VAL A 9 13.85 -28.76 -23.87
C VAL A 9 13.86 -27.24 -23.96
N GLU A 10 12.82 -26.65 -24.53
CA GLU A 10 12.62 -25.20 -24.51
C GLU A 10 12.16 -24.74 -23.13
N ILE A 11 12.86 -23.76 -22.55
CA ILE A 11 12.55 -23.21 -21.22
C ILE A 11 12.35 -21.71 -21.34
N VAL A 12 11.27 -21.19 -20.76
CA VAL A 12 11.10 -19.74 -20.54
C VAL A 12 11.68 -19.41 -19.16
N PRO A 13 12.82 -18.69 -19.05
CA PRO A 13 13.53 -18.54 -17.77
C PRO A 13 12.69 -17.95 -16.64
N LEU A 14 11.80 -17.00 -16.94
CA LEU A 14 10.94 -16.36 -15.94
C LEU A 14 9.87 -17.32 -15.38
N GLU A 15 9.27 -18.15 -16.23
CA GLU A 15 8.27 -19.14 -15.81
C GLU A 15 8.91 -20.26 -14.99
N PHE A 16 10.10 -20.71 -15.42
CA PHE A 16 10.89 -21.66 -14.67
C PHE A 16 11.26 -21.11 -13.28
N LEU A 17 11.73 -19.86 -13.21
CA LEU A 17 12.04 -19.20 -11.94
C LEU A 17 10.80 -19.13 -11.04
N LYS A 18 9.64 -18.71 -11.58
CA LYS A 18 8.38 -18.67 -10.82
C LYS A 18 7.99 -20.04 -10.26
N THR A 19 8.28 -21.12 -10.99
CA THR A 19 7.95 -22.49 -10.59
C THR A 19 8.85 -23.02 -9.46
N VAL A 20 10.11 -22.59 -9.40
CA VAL A 20 11.07 -23.07 -8.38
C VAL A 20 11.11 -22.19 -7.13
N LEU A 21 10.52 -21.00 -7.18
CA LEU A 21 10.36 -20.13 -6.01
C LEU A 21 9.21 -20.62 -5.12
N PRO A 22 9.27 -20.39 -3.80
CA PRO A 22 8.15 -20.68 -2.89
C PRO A 22 6.87 -19.94 -3.33
N ASP A 23 5.70 -20.52 -3.04
CA ASP A 23 4.44 -19.84 -3.30
C ASP A 23 4.37 -18.55 -2.45
N PRO A 24 4.18 -17.37 -3.07
CA PRO A 24 4.04 -16.12 -2.33
C PRO A 24 2.93 -16.14 -1.27
N GLY A 25 1.88 -16.95 -1.47
CA GLY A 25 0.77 -17.10 -0.52
C GLY A 25 1.16 -17.84 0.75
N GLU A 26 2.12 -18.76 0.69
CA GLU A 26 2.61 -19.55 1.83
C GLU A 26 3.64 -18.79 2.67
N LEU A 27 4.16 -17.66 2.17
CA LEU A 27 5.14 -16.86 2.91
C LEU A 27 4.54 -16.22 4.17
N GLY A 28 3.24 -15.96 4.19
CA GLY A 28 2.57 -15.18 5.23
C GLY A 28 2.68 -15.75 6.65
N GLU A 29 2.62 -17.08 6.81
CA GLU A 29 2.54 -17.73 8.13
C GLU A 29 3.78 -17.51 9.01
N ASN A 30 4.96 -17.33 8.39
CA ASN A 30 6.22 -17.09 9.09
C ASN A 30 6.80 -15.69 8.80
N TYR A 31 6.02 -14.78 8.22
CA TYR A 31 6.52 -13.48 7.77
C TYR A 31 6.50 -12.45 8.89
N THR A 32 7.69 -12.18 9.44
CA THR A 32 7.89 -11.15 10.47
C THR A 32 8.37 -9.84 9.85
N GLY A 33 8.01 -8.73 10.48
CA GLY A 33 8.42 -7.38 10.07
C GLY A 33 7.23 -6.48 9.82
N GLU A 34 7.51 -5.29 9.33
CA GLU A 34 6.50 -4.27 9.06
C GLU A 34 6.73 -3.64 7.70
N THR A 35 5.65 -3.22 7.06
CA THR A 35 5.71 -2.26 5.96
C THR A 35 5.61 -0.85 6.53
N SER A 36 6.39 0.08 6.02
CA SER A 36 6.24 1.53 6.29
C SER A 36 6.06 2.24 4.95
N ILE A 37 4.88 2.82 4.72
CA ILE A 37 4.52 3.50 3.47
C ILE A 37 4.03 4.89 3.80
N GLY A 38 4.57 5.90 3.13
CA GLY A 38 4.20 7.28 3.39
C GLY A 38 4.68 8.26 2.32
N CYS A 39 4.22 9.51 2.46
CA CYS A 39 4.53 10.61 1.58
C CYS A 39 5.28 11.69 2.35
N ARG A 40 6.53 11.94 1.96
CA ARG A 40 7.32 13.09 2.40
C ARG A 40 7.06 14.25 1.45
N ILE A 41 6.51 15.33 1.98
CA ILE A 41 5.99 16.46 1.21
C ILE A 41 6.74 17.71 1.67
N ARG A 42 7.19 18.51 0.71
CA ARG A 42 7.82 19.81 0.93
C ARG A 42 7.12 20.85 0.07
N GLY A 43 6.82 22.01 0.67
CA GLY A 43 6.10 23.06 -0.02
C GLY A 43 6.15 24.39 0.72
N ILE A 44 5.35 25.35 0.24
CA ILE A 44 5.21 26.67 0.84
C ILE A 44 3.81 26.80 1.41
N LYS A 45 3.70 27.17 2.68
CA LYS A 45 2.44 27.50 3.35
C LYS A 45 2.62 28.80 4.12
N ASP A 46 1.69 29.74 3.97
CA ASP A 46 1.75 31.05 4.62
C ASP A 46 3.06 31.82 4.36
N GLY A 47 3.60 31.69 3.14
CA GLY A 47 4.84 32.35 2.72
C GLY A 47 6.12 31.76 3.32
N LYS A 48 6.03 30.65 4.06
CA LYS A 48 7.18 29.94 4.64
C LYS A 48 7.30 28.55 4.07
N GLU A 49 8.53 28.10 3.92
CA GLU A 49 8.81 26.71 3.61
C GLU A 49 8.34 25.80 4.74
N ARG A 50 7.73 24.67 4.39
CA ARG A 50 7.20 23.67 5.30
C ARG A 50 7.56 22.28 4.80
N THR A 51 7.82 21.38 5.74
CA THR A 51 7.89 19.94 5.52
C THR A 51 6.70 19.26 6.18
N TYR A 52 6.23 18.18 5.58
CA TYR A 52 5.13 17.38 6.09
C TYR A 52 5.37 15.92 5.73
N TYR A 53 5.21 15.02 6.69
CA TYR A 53 5.32 13.59 6.47
C TYR A 53 4.04 12.92 6.97
N ILE A 54 3.44 12.08 6.14
CA ILE A 54 2.30 11.24 6.50
C ILE A 54 2.64 9.79 6.15
N TRP A 55 2.41 8.85 7.06
CA TRP A 55 2.76 7.44 6.84
C TRP A 55 1.88 6.48 7.63
N ASN A 56 1.90 5.21 7.23
CA ASN A 56 1.35 4.09 7.97
C ASN A 56 2.43 3.01 8.13
N ASN A 57 2.48 2.43 9.33
CA ASN A 57 3.18 1.18 9.58
C ASN A 57 2.16 0.04 9.72
N CYS A 58 2.41 -1.08 9.05
CA CYS A 58 1.54 -2.24 9.08
C CYS A 58 2.39 -3.49 9.38
N SER A 59 2.05 -4.20 10.45
CA SER A 59 2.70 -5.47 10.82
C SER A 59 2.21 -6.60 9.94
N HIS A 60 3.12 -7.36 9.36
CA HIS A 60 2.77 -8.54 8.57
C HIS A 60 2.03 -9.59 9.39
N GLN A 61 2.45 -9.80 10.64
CA GLN A 61 1.82 -10.76 11.53
C GLN A 61 0.41 -10.34 11.91
N ALA A 62 0.21 -9.07 12.31
CA ALA A 62 -1.12 -8.58 12.68
C ALA A 62 -2.12 -8.68 11.51
N ALA A 63 -1.68 -8.33 10.30
CA ALA A 63 -2.49 -8.48 9.09
C ALA A 63 -2.86 -9.95 8.82
N TYR A 64 -1.90 -10.87 9.00
CA TYR A 64 -2.11 -12.30 8.81
C TYR A 64 -3.06 -12.88 9.85
N ASP A 65 -2.93 -12.49 11.12
CA ASP A 65 -3.80 -12.95 12.21
C ASP A 65 -5.26 -12.49 12.00
N GLU A 66 -5.48 -11.31 11.41
CA GLU A 66 -6.81 -10.79 11.12
C GLU A 66 -7.44 -11.39 9.85
N THR A 67 -6.67 -11.49 8.77
CA THR A 67 -7.21 -11.73 7.41
C THR A 67 -6.65 -12.96 6.70
N GLY A 68 -5.62 -13.60 7.26
CA GLY A 68 -4.83 -14.64 6.59
C GLY A 68 -3.91 -14.11 5.50
N ALA A 69 -3.76 -12.78 5.36
CA ALA A 69 -2.94 -12.15 4.34
C ALA A 69 -1.84 -11.28 4.96
N GLN A 70 -0.67 -11.24 4.33
CA GLN A 70 0.44 -10.39 4.77
C GLN A 70 0.16 -8.89 4.55
N GLY A 71 0.91 -8.06 5.27
CA GLY A 71 0.83 -6.58 5.22
C GLY A 71 0.80 -5.94 3.83
N VAL A 72 1.45 -6.50 2.80
CA VAL A 72 1.37 -5.97 1.41
C VAL A 72 -0.05 -6.07 0.84
N SER A 73 -0.67 -7.24 0.97
CA SER A 73 -2.05 -7.46 0.49
C SER A 73 -3.04 -6.65 1.34
N TYR A 74 -2.79 -6.59 2.65
CA TYR A 74 -3.63 -5.87 3.60
C TYR A 74 -3.65 -4.36 3.32
N THR A 75 -2.47 -3.74 3.16
CA THR A 75 -2.31 -2.32 2.82
C THR A 75 -2.88 -1.95 1.45
N THR A 76 -3.17 -2.92 0.58
CA THR A 76 -3.90 -2.69 -0.68
C THR A 76 -5.40 -2.94 -0.54
N GLY A 77 -5.79 -4.00 0.19
CA GLY A 77 -7.17 -4.43 0.33
C GLY A 77 -8.03 -3.47 1.17
N VAL A 78 -7.49 -2.96 2.28
CA VAL A 78 -8.22 -2.02 3.14
C VAL A 78 -8.54 -0.70 2.41
N PRO A 79 -7.59 -0.02 1.72
CA PRO A 79 -7.93 1.15 0.92
C PRO A 79 -8.95 0.89 -0.19
N ALA A 80 -8.92 -0.29 -0.83
CA ALA A 80 -9.91 -0.66 -1.84
C ALA A 80 -11.32 -0.77 -1.23
N MET A 81 -11.44 -1.39 -0.05
CA MET A 81 -12.69 -1.47 0.71
C MET A 81 -13.16 -0.07 1.14
N THR A 82 -12.27 0.76 1.69
CA THR A 82 -12.58 2.14 2.10
C THR A 82 -13.06 2.98 0.92
N GLY A 83 -12.39 2.90 -0.24
CA GLY A 83 -12.80 3.61 -1.45
C GLY A 83 -14.18 3.18 -1.93
N ALA A 84 -14.47 1.87 -1.92
CA ALA A 84 -15.81 1.36 -2.22
C ALA A 84 -16.85 1.89 -1.23
N MET A 85 -16.54 1.93 0.07
CA MET A 85 -17.40 2.50 1.10
C MET A 85 -17.67 3.99 0.86
N MET A 86 -16.65 4.79 0.47
CA MET A 86 -16.83 6.20 0.16
C MET A 86 -17.83 6.42 -0.99
N VAL A 87 -17.76 5.59 -2.03
CA VAL A 87 -18.68 5.65 -3.16
C VAL A 87 -20.10 5.21 -2.76
N LEU A 88 -20.23 4.09 -2.04
CA LEU A 88 -21.54 3.54 -1.64
C LEU A 88 -22.28 4.44 -0.63
N THR A 89 -21.55 5.14 0.23
CA THR A 89 -22.12 6.09 1.20
C THR A 89 -22.35 7.49 0.61
N GLY A 90 -21.95 7.72 -0.64
CA GLY A 90 -22.10 9.00 -1.34
C GLY A 90 -21.10 10.08 -0.90
N LYS A 91 -20.18 9.78 0.01
CA LYS A 91 -19.12 10.69 0.46
C LYS A 91 -18.17 11.04 -0.70
N TRP A 92 -17.85 10.06 -1.54
CA TRP A 92 -17.20 10.27 -2.83
C TRP A 92 -18.22 10.09 -3.95
N SER A 93 -18.44 11.13 -4.74
CA SER A 93 -19.42 11.11 -5.83
C SER A 93 -18.99 11.95 -7.04
N GLY A 94 -19.68 11.77 -8.15
CA GLY A 94 -19.46 12.50 -9.40
C GLY A 94 -19.55 11.60 -10.63
N THR A 95 -19.37 12.20 -11.80
CA THR A 95 -19.46 11.52 -13.10
C THR A 95 -18.07 11.44 -13.74
N GLY A 96 -17.77 10.32 -14.38
CA GLY A 96 -16.52 10.10 -15.12
C GLY A 96 -15.53 9.21 -14.36
N VAL A 97 -14.30 9.17 -14.89
CA VAL A 97 -13.17 8.50 -14.24
C VAL A 97 -12.46 9.53 -13.39
N LYS A 98 -12.20 9.18 -12.12
CA LYS A 98 -11.56 10.06 -11.15
C LYS A 98 -10.43 9.33 -10.44
N ASN A 99 -9.38 10.07 -10.12
CA ASN A 99 -8.34 9.64 -9.20
C ASN A 99 -8.71 9.99 -7.76
N VAL A 100 -8.00 9.41 -6.79
CA VAL A 100 -8.30 9.55 -5.36
C VAL A 100 -8.08 10.98 -4.85
N GLU A 101 -7.09 11.69 -5.39
CA GLU A 101 -6.73 13.06 -5.04
C GLU A 101 -7.76 14.11 -5.49
N GLU A 102 -8.75 13.71 -6.29
CA GLU A 102 -9.85 14.59 -6.74
C GLU A 102 -11.02 14.63 -5.74
N PHE A 103 -10.98 13.84 -4.68
CA PHE A 103 -12.02 13.77 -3.65
C PHE A 103 -11.54 14.36 -2.32
N ASP A 104 -12.49 14.65 -1.44
CA ASP A 104 -12.21 15.01 -0.05
C ASP A 104 -11.53 13.84 0.68
N PRO A 105 -10.28 14.01 1.17
CA PRO A 105 -9.53 12.94 1.80
C PRO A 105 -9.97 12.67 3.25
N ASP A 106 -10.58 13.64 3.94
CA ASP A 106 -10.88 13.58 5.37
C ASP A 106 -11.71 12.32 5.75
N PRO A 107 -12.86 12.03 5.12
CA PRO A 107 -13.65 10.85 5.46
C PRO A 107 -12.96 9.52 5.10
N PHE A 108 -12.04 9.54 4.13
CA PHE A 108 -11.29 8.35 3.77
C PHE A 108 -10.23 8.04 4.82
N LEU A 109 -9.48 9.04 5.25
CA LEU A 109 -8.42 8.90 6.27
C LEU A 109 -8.97 8.51 7.64
N GLU A 110 -10.16 8.97 8.00
CA GLU A 110 -10.87 8.56 9.22
C GLU A 110 -11.15 7.05 9.20
N VAL A 111 -11.86 6.58 8.16
CA VAL A 111 -12.24 5.16 8.00
C VAL A 111 -11.00 4.26 7.84
N LEU A 112 -9.97 4.73 7.12
CA LEU A 112 -8.72 3.99 6.94
C LEU A 112 -8.07 3.65 8.29
N GLY A 113 -8.02 4.63 9.21
CA GLY A 113 -7.46 4.44 10.54
C GLY A 113 -8.28 3.47 11.39
N GLU A 114 -9.60 3.57 11.35
CA GLU A 114 -10.53 2.68 12.08
C GLU A 114 -10.47 1.22 11.60
N HIS A 115 -10.19 1.00 10.32
CA HIS A 115 -10.14 -0.32 9.69
C HIS A 115 -8.73 -0.92 9.58
N GLY A 116 -7.86 -0.60 10.54
CA GLY A 116 -6.60 -1.31 10.76
C GLY A 116 -5.38 -0.72 10.07
N LEU A 117 -5.52 0.44 9.41
CA LEU A 117 -4.39 1.20 8.86
C LEU A 117 -4.28 2.59 9.51
N PRO A 118 -3.98 2.66 10.83
CA PRO A 118 -3.75 3.93 11.50
C PRO A 118 -2.57 4.65 10.85
N TRP A 119 -2.73 5.95 10.59
CA TRP A 119 -1.70 6.78 10.00
C TRP A 119 -1.16 7.77 11.02
N GLN A 120 0.06 8.22 10.77
CA GLN A 120 0.79 9.19 11.57
C GLN A 120 1.16 10.36 10.67
N GLU A 121 1.25 11.54 11.27
CA GLU A 121 1.72 12.74 10.59
C GLU A 121 2.75 13.49 11.42
N GLU A 122 3.67 14.15 10.73
CA GLU A 122 4.67 15.03 11.31
C GLU A 122 4.78 16.31 10.47
N VAL A 123 4.66 17.45 11.14
CA VAL A 123 4.72 18.79 10.52
C VAL A 123 6.04 19.45 10.92
N ASP A 124 6.72 20.05 9.95
CA ASP A 124 8.03 20.71 10.14
C ASP A 124 9.14 19.79 10.66
N GLY A 125 8.98 18.46 10.48
CA GLY A 125 9.99 17.47 10.81
C GLY A 125 11.20 17.51 9.88
N ASP A 126 12.35 17.03 10.37
CA ASP A 126 13.54 16.81 9.54
C ASP A 126 13.37 15.50 8.75
N ILE A 127 12.93 15.64 7.51
CA ILE A 127 12.52 14.51 6.65
C ILE A 127 13.49 14.26 5.49
N GLU A 128 14.59 15.00 5.42
CA GLU A 128 15.64 14.81 4.41
C GLU A 128 16.65 13.78 4.93
N PHE A 129 17.12 12.88 4.07
CA PHE A 129 18.22 11.98 4.45
C PHE A 129 19.53 12.77 4.40
N SER A 130 20.24 12.81 5.53
CA SER A 130 21.60 13.35 5.63
C SER A 130 22.61 12.56 4.79
#